data_AF-A0A8C4U3M9-F1
#
_entry.id   AF-A0A8C4U3M9-F1
#
_cell.length_a   1.000
_cell.length_b   1.000
_cell.length_c   1.000
_cell.angle_alpha   90.00
_cell.angle_beta   90.00
_cell.angle_gamma   90.00
#
_symmetry.space_group_name_H-M   'P 1'
#
loop_
_entity.id
_entity.type
_entity.pdbx_description
1 polymer ?
#
loop_
_entity_poly.entity_id
_entity_poly.type
_entity_poly.pdbx_seq_one_letter_code
_entity_poly.pdbx_strand_id
1 'polypeptide(L)'
;MKIPSLLLRFPHCYFSRRTYFVNCHFTSRADLLCIESLGPVHHCPTKWIRSWICSSSGLRRELCQQVAPDQQIEGLPDREQRLVDRLYNGLIRGHRACLAEAITLVESTQSRKKKVAQVLLQKVLSYHREQEKLNQGKPLAFRVGLSGPPGAGKSTFIECFGKMLTERKYKVSVLAVDPSSSTSGGSLLGDKTRMTELSRDMNAYIRPSPTRGTLGGVTRTTNEAILLCEGGGYNVVLVETVGVGQSEFAVADMVDMFILLLPPAGGDELQGIKRGIIEMADLVAINKADGDLVVPARRIQAEYVSALKLLRRRSKVWRPKVMRISAKTGEGISDMWDKMTEFHDLMLTSGELIAKRRRQQKVWMWNLIQENMLEHFRSHLAVKDKIPLLEEKVLSGVLSPGLAADLLLKAFKDGL
;
A
#
# COMPACT_ATOMS: atom_id res chain seq x y z
N MET A 1 -9.05 -52.32 27.88
CA MET A 1 -9.70 -53.45 27.18
C MET A 1 -9.43 -53.28 25.67
N LYS A 2 -8.71 -54.24 25.08
CA LYS A 2 -8.46 -54.52 23.64
C LYS A 2 -8.02 -53.40 22.66
N ILE A 3 -6.76 -53.50 22.23
CA ILE A 3 -6.17 -53.09 20.92
C ILE A 3 -6.52 -54.27 19.94
N PRO A 4 -6.71 -54.14 18.59
CA PRO A 4 -5.65 -53.61 17.72
C PRO A 4 -5.97 -53.01 16.31
N SER A 5 -5.03 -52.13 15.90
CA SER A 5 -4.35 -51.98 14.59
C SER A 5 -5.09 -52.14 13.26
N LEU A 6 -4.86 -51.21 12.32
CA LEU A 6 -4.06 -51.44 11.08
C LEU A 6 -3.87 -50.08 10.33
N LEU A 7 -2.63 -49.57 10.22
CA LEU A 7 -1.84 -49.36 8.97
C LEU A 7 -2.28 -48.16 8.09
N LEU A 8 -1.46 -47.26 7.50
CA LEU A 8 -0.01 -47.10 7.31
C LEU A 8 0.28 -45.65 6.81
N ARG A 9 1.33 -45.03 7.38
CA ARG A 9 2.46 -44.26 6.76
C ARG A 9 2.29 -43.33 5.53
N PHE A 10 2.59 -42.02 5.76
CA PHE A 10 3.51 -41.06 5.06
C PHE A 10 3.36 -40.77 3.53
N PRO A 11 4.01 -39.73 2.91
CA PRO A 11 4.98 -38.72 3.40
C PRO A 11 4.80 -37.23 2.94
N HIS A 12 5.74 -36.40 3.44
CA HIS A 12 6.21 -35.09 2.95
C HIS A 12 6.29 -34.87 1.41
N CYS A 13 6.05 -33.62 0.98
CA CYS A 13 6.69 -32.95 -0.18
C CYS A 13 6.83 -31.44 0.18
N TYR A 14 7.97 -30.91 0.61
CA TYR A 14 9.12 -30.47 -0.21
C TYR A 14 8.73 -29.87 -1.57
N PHE A 15 8.63 -28.53 -1.62
CA PHE A 15 8.75 -27.80 -2.88
C PHE A 15 10.21 -27.83 -3.32
N SER A 16 10.51 -28.77 -4.20
CA SER A 16 11.82 -28.95 -4.83
C SER A 16 12.14 -27.77 -5.74
N ARG A 17 13.25 -27.08 -5.43
CA ARG A 17 14.03 -26.33 -6.41
C ARG A 17 14.65 -27.33 -7.38
N ARG A 18 14.13 -27.40 -8.61
CA ARG A 18 14.92 -27.88 -9.77
C ARG A 18 15.29 -26.69 -10.63
N THR A 19 16.37 -26.01 -10.23
CA THR A 19 17.26 -25.32 -11.15
C THR A 19 18.12 -26.39 -11.83
N TYR A 20 18.00 -26.53 -13.16
CA TYR A 20 19.03 -27.23 -13.92
C TYR A 20 20.29 -26.35 -13.91
N PHE A 21 21.24 -26.70 -13.04
CA PHE A 21 22.62 -26.24 -13.18
C PHE A 21 23.27 -27.12 -14.25
N VAL A 22 23.51 -26.54 -15.41
CA VAL A 22 24.50 -27.07 -16.35
C VAL A 22 25.87 -26.69 -15.78
N ASN A 23 26.67 -27.70 -15.48
CA ASN A 23 28.09 -27.55 -15.16
C ASN A 23 28.81 -26.97 -16.39
N CYS A 24 29.22 -25.71 -16.32
CA CYS A 24 30.26 -25.19 -17.21
C CYS A 24 31.57 -25.15 -16.44
N HIS A 25 32.47 -26.07 -16.78
CA HIS A 25 33.87 -26.03 -16.37
C HIS A 25 34.52 -24.73 -16.87
N PHE A 26 35.06 -23.94 -15.93
CA PHE A 26 36.02 -22.89 -16.25
C PHE A 26 37.37 -23.57 -16.55
N THR A 27 37.82 -23.50 -17.79
CA THR A 27 39.23 -23.70 -18.14
C THR A 27 39.79 -22.34 -18.53
N SER A 28 40.75 -21.85 -17.74
CA SER A 28 41.51 -20.64 -18.07
C SER A 28 42.54 -20.97 -19.13
N ARG A 29 42.60 -20.20 -20.21
CA ARG A 29 43.85 -20.01 -20.95
C ARG A 29 44.00 -18.54 -21.30
N ALA A 30 45.20 -18.07 -20.98
CA ALA A 30 45.68 -16.72 -21.10
C ALA A 30 46.10 -16.39 -22.53
N ASP A 31 46.47 -15.11 -22.67
CA ASP A 31 47.33 -14.51 -23.69
C ASP A 31 46.67 -14.16 -25.04
N LEU A 32 46.51 -12.86 -25.29
CA LEU A 32 47.50 -12.13 -26.09
C LEU A 32 47.23 -10.62 -26.08
N LEU A 33 48.32 -9.88 -25.86
CA LEU A 33 48.50 -8.43 -25.96
C LEU A 33 48.58 -7.97 -27.43
N CYS A 34 48.15 -6.73 -27.70
CA CYS A 34 48.66 -5.75 -28.70
C CYS A 34 47.73 -4.52 -28.62
N ILE A 35 48.05 -3.38 -27.99
CA ILE A 35 49.02 -2.29 -28.29
C ILE A 35 48.66 -1.44 -29.54
N GLU A 36 48.41 -0.14 -29.25
CA GLU A 36 48.55 1.09 -30.07
C GLU A 36 47.54 1.37 -31.22
N SER A 37 47.17 2.61 -31.59
CA SER A 37 47.73 3.97 -31.38
C SER A 37 46.65 5.07 -31.56
N LEU A 38 46.97 6.28 -31.08
CA LEU A 38 46.17 7.52 -31.09
C LEU A 38 46.27 8.37 -32.39
N GLY A 39 45.17 9.08 -32.71
CA GLY A 39 45.13 10.45 -33.31
C GLY A 39 44.65 10.60 -34.77
N PRO A 40 44.25 11.81 -35.26
CA PRO A 40 43.41 12.86 -34.65
C PRO A 40 42.30 13.45 -35.57
N VAL A 41 41.28 14.07 -34.94
CA VAL A 41 40.43 15.26 -35.29
C VAL A 41 40.12 15.66 -36.76
N HIS A 42 38.82 15.81 -37.12
CA HIS A 42 38.19 17.06 -37.69
C HIS A 42 36.68 16.92 -38.04
N HIS A 43 36.05 18.08 -38.30
CA HIS A 43 34.64 18.47 -38.12
C HIS A 43 33.67 18.25 -39.31
N CYS A 44 32.42 17.88 -38.98
CA CYS A 44 31.12 18.37 -39.53
C CYS A 44 30.64 17.90 -40.94
N PRO A 45 29.38 18.19 -41.36
CA PRO A 45 28.20 17.32 -41.22
C PRO A 45 27.57 16.92 -42.58
N THR A 46 26.79 15.82 -42.64
CA THR A 46 25.50 15.64 -43.37
C THR A 46 25.19 14.17 -43.69
N LYS A 47 23.89 13.87 -43.65
CA LYS A 47 23.22 12.60 -43.95
C LYS A 47 23.74 11.92 -45.23
N TRP A 48 24.12 10.64 -45.14
CA TRP A 48 23.90 9.66 -46.21
C TRP A 48 23.64 8.26 -45.64
N ILE A 49 22.53 7.68 -46.09
CA ILE A 49 22.15 6.27 -45.92
C ILE A 49 23.11 5.42 -46.75
N ARG A 50 23.79 4.45 -46.14
CA ARG A 50 24.28 3.25 -46.83
C ARG A 50 24.17 2.00 -45.97
N SER A 51 23.35 1.08 -46.48
CA SER A 51 23.35 -0.36 -46.29
C SER A 51 24.76 -0.94 -46.14
N TRP A 52 24.96 -1.75 -45.10
CA TRP A 52 25.96 -2.81 -45.06
C TRP A 52 25.28 -4.10 -44.60
N ILE A 53 25.24 -5.05 -45.52
CA ILE A 53 25.00 -6.45 -45.26
C ILE A 53 26.33 -7.01 -44.75
N CYS A 54 26.36 -7.53 -43.52
CA CYS A 54 27.23 -8.67 -43.22
C CYS A 54 26.64 -9.53 -42.12
N SER A 55 26.77 -10.82 -42.40
CA SER A 55 26.23 -12.02 -41.77
C SER A 55 26.76 -12.32 -40.37
N SER A 56 26.04 -13.24 -39.72
CA SER A 56 26.45 -14.17 -38.66
C SER A 56 26.35 -13.72 -37.19
N SER A 57 25.18 -14.02 -36.63
CA SER A 57 24.98 -14.81 -35.40
C SER A 57 25.93 -14.59 -34.22
N GLY A 58 25.48 -13.78 -33.25
CA GLY A 58 26.06 -13.73 -31.91
C GLY A 58 25.11 -13.04 -30.93
N LEU A 59 24.17 -13.80 -30.36
CA LEU A 59 23.22 -13.33 -29.35
C LEU A 59 23.94 -12.78 -28.11
N ARG A 60 23.98 -11.45 -27.97
CA ARG A 60 23.87 -10.77 -26.67
C ARG A 60 22.80 -9.70 -26.79
N ARG A 61 21.53 -10.10 -26.59
CA ARG A 61 20.45 -9.16 -26.31
C ARG A 61 20.61 -8.69 -24.88
N GLU A 62 21.13 -7.49 -24.71
CA GLU A 62 20.84 -6.69 -23.54
C GLU A 62 19.31 -6.54 -23.44
N LEU A 63 18.72 -7.19 -22.45
CA LEU A 63 17.34 -6.97 -22.04
C LEU A 63 17.25 -5.61 -21.32
N CYS A 64 17.48 -4.54 -22.08
CA CYS A 64 16.98 -3.22 -21.76
C CYS A 64 15.90 -2.88 -22.79
N GLN A 65 14.80 -3.65 -22.75
CA GLN A 65 13.56 -3.14 -23.30
C GLN A 65 13.16 -1.94 -22.43
N GLN A 66 13.47 -0.75 -22.92
CA GLN A 66 12.65 0.41 -22.62
C GLN A 66 11.22 0.01 -22.99
N VAL A 67 10.42 -0.33 -21.99
CA VAL A 67 8.97 -0.45 -22.16
C VAL A 67 8.49 0.96 -22.47
N ALA A 68 8.45 1.29 -23.75
CA ALA A 68 7.72 2.45 -24.24
C ALA A 68 6.26 2.25 -23.80
N PRO A 69 5.65 3.20 -23.06
CA PRO A 69 4.29 3.08 -22.58
C PRO A 69 3.26 3.41 -23.68
N ASP A 70 3.50 2.96 -24.91
CA ASP A 70 2.64 3.18 -26.07
C ASP A 70 1.81 1.93 -26.43
N GLN A 71 1.41 1.15 -25.42
CA GLN A 71 0.26 0.26 -25.59
C GLN A 71 -1.00 1.11 -25.40
N GLN A 72 -1.60 1.47 -26.54
CA GLN A 72 -2.77 2.33 -26.69
C GLN A 72 -3.89 1.98 -25.69
N ILE A 73 -3.98 2.77 -24.63
CA ILE A 73 -5.29 3.13 -24.08
C ILE A 73 -5.99 3.86 -25.22
N GLU A 74 -7.17 3.42 -25.68
CA GLU A 74 -8.01 4.21 -26.58
C GLU A 74 -7.94 5.69 -26.18
N GLY A 75 -7.52 6.56 -27.10
CA GLY A 75 -7.25 7.95 -26.78
C GLY A 75 -8.43 8.58 -26.04
N LEU A 76 -8.16 9.11 -24.85
CA LEU A 76 -9.18 9.81 -24.08
C LEU A 76 -9.75 10.96 -24.94
N PRO A 77 -11.08 11.16 -24.96
CA PRO A 77 -11.66 12.33 -25.62
C PRO A 77 -11.02 13.64 -25.12
N ASP A 78 -10.86 14.64 -25.99
CA ASP A 78 -10.16 15.91 -25.68
C ASP A 78 -10.66 16.60 -24.40
N ARG A 79 -11.95 16.46 -24.08
CA ARG A 79 -12.53 17.01 -22.85
C ARG A 79 -11.96 16.32 -21.59
N GLU A 80 -11.80 15.00 -21.64
CA GLU A 80 -11.24 14.21 -20.54
C GLU A 80 -9.74 14.42 -20.42
N GLN A 81 -9.04 14.52 -21.55
CA GLN A 81 -7.62 14.85 -21.56
C GLN A 81 -7.36 16.22 -20.89
N ARG A 82 -8.15 17.25 -21.24
CA ARG A 82 -8.09 18.56 -20.57
C ARG A 82 -8.38 18.50 -19.07
N LEU A 83 -9.31 17.64 -18.65
CA LEU A 83 -9.58 17.42 -17.23
C LEU A 83 -8.36 16.82 -16.53
N VAL A 84 -7.76 15.77 -17.10
CA VAL A 84 -6.55 15.13 -16.57
C VAL A 84 -5.42 16.13 -16.45
N ASP A 85 -5.17 16.93 -17.49
CA ASP A 85 -4.08 17.90 -17.50
C ASP A 85 -4.29 19.02 -16.48
N ARG A 86 -5.52 19.53 -16.33
CA ARG A 86 -5.86 20.50 -15.28
C ARG A 86 -5.61 19.91 -13.89
N LEU A 87 -6.12 18.70 -13.64
CA LEU A 87 -5.98 18.04 -12.34
C LEU A 87 -4.52 17.75 -12.01
N TYR A 88 -3.77 17.19 -12.97
CA TYR A 88 -2.34 16.91 -12.83
C TYR A 88 -1.55 18.17 -12.51
N ASN A 89 -1.68 19.22 -13.32
CA ASN A 89 -0.94 20.48 -13.12
C ASN A 89 -1.29 21.16 -11.80
N GLY A 90 -2.57 21.15 -11.41
CA GLY A 90 -2.99 21.70 -10.12
C GLY A 90 -2.46 20.87 -8.95
N LEU A 91 -2.50 19.54 -9.06
CA LEU A 91 -2.03 18.62 -8.02
C LEU A 91 -0.54 18.81 -7.75
N ILE A 92 0.32 18.78 -8.78
CA ILE A 92 1.78 18.94 -8.59
C ILE A 92 2.18 20.32 -8.07
N ARG A 93 1.33 21.34 -8.28
CA ARG A 93 1.48 22.69 -7.70
C ARG A 93 0.95 22.81 -6.27
N GLY A 94 0.41 21.72 -5.70
CA GLY A 94 -0.11 21.69 -4.34
C GLY A 94 -1.51 22.30 -4.18
N HIS A 95 -2.29 22.45 -5.26
CA HIS A 95 -3.65 22.97 -5.16
C HIS A 95 -4.60 21.95 -4.50
N ARG A 96 -5.02 22.22 -3.25
CA ARG A 96 -5.88 21.33 -2.43
C ARG A 96 -7.18 20.92 -3.14
N ALA A 97 -7.81 21.82 -3.90
CA ALA A 97 -9.02 21.51 -4.64
C ALA A 97 -8.81 20.47 -5.75
N CYS A 98 -7.68 20.56 -6.46
CA CYS A 98 -7.32 19.58 -7.49
C CYS A 98 -7.01 18.21 -6.87
N LEU A 99 -6.34 18.18 -5.71
CA LEU A 99 -6.12 16.93 -4.96
C LEU A 99 -7.46 16.28 -4.55
N ALA A 100 -8.39 17.06 -3.99
CA ALA A 100 -9.69 16.55 -3.59
C ALA A 100 -10.53 16.02 -4.77
N GLU A 101 -10.49 16.73 -5.90
CA GLU A 101 -11.17 16.31 -7.12
C GLU A 101 -10.51 15.06 -7.73
N ALA A 102 -9.18 14.96 -7.71
CA ALA A 102 -8.43 13.78 -8.16
C ALA A 102 -8.74 12.54 -7.31
N ILE A 103 -8.76 12.66 -5.99
CA ILE A 103 -9.13 11.55 -5.10
C ILE A 103 -10.59 11.13 -5.35
N THR A 104 -11.50 12.10 -5.54
CA THR A 104 -12.91 11.80 -5.86
C THR A 104 -13.07 11.11 -7.21
N LEU A 105 -12.22 11.44 -8.19
CA LEU A 105 -12.19 10.76 -9.49
C LEU A 105 -11.73 9.30 -9.35
N VAL A 106 -10.70 9.06 -8.54
CA VAL A 106 -10.15 7.72 -8.21
C VAL A 106 -11.16 6.86 -7.45
N GLU A 107 -11.88 7.44 -6.50
CA GLU A 107 -12.91 6.75 -5.72
C GLU A 107 -14.17 6.42 -6.55
N SER A 108 -14.28 6.92 -7.77
CA SER A 108 -15.46 6.72 -8.59
C SER A 108 -15.59 5.28 -9.11
N THR A 109 -16.78 4.70 -8.97
CA THR A 109 -17.10 3.38 -9.52
C THR A 109 -17.47 3.41 -11.01
N GLN A 110 -17.67 4.59 -11.59
CA GLN A 110 -18.09 4.71 -13.00
C GLN A 110 -16.94 4.31 -13.94
N SER A 111 -17.17 3.34 -14.83
CA SER A 111 -16.13 2.77 -15.71
C SER A 111 -15.41 3.83 -16.56
N ARG A 112 -16.14 4.83 -17.07
CA ARG A 112 -15.56 5.96 -17.81
C ARG A 112 -14.60 6.78 -16.94
N LYS A 113 -15.01 7.13 -15.72
CA LYS A 113 -14.16 7.86 -14.76
C LYS A 113 -12.97 7.04 -14.29
N LYS A 114 -13.13 5.72 -14.10
CA LYS A 114 -12.00 4.80 -13.81
C LYS A 114 -10.91 4.90 -14.89
N LYS A 115 -11.27 4.90 -16.18
CA LYS A 115 -10.29 5.08 -17.27
C LYS A 115 -9.53 6.42 -17.15
N VAL A 116 -10.24 7.53 -16.92
CA VAL A 116 -9.64 8.86 -16.71
C VAL A 116 -8.72 8.87 -15.49
N ALA A 117 -9.14 8.25 -14.38
CA ALA A 117 -8.36 8.15 -13.15
C ALA A 117 -7.03 7.41 -13.36
N GLN A 118 -7.04 6.31 -14.12
CA GLN A 118 -5.82 5.54 -14.41
C GLN A 118 -4.80 6.35 -15.22
N VAL A 119 -5.25 7.16 -16.18
CA VAL A 119 -4.35 8.07 -16.92
C VAL A 119 -3.77 9.15 -16.01
N LEU A 120 -4.58 9.74 -15.12
CA LEU A 120 -4.08 10.68 -14.13
C LEU A 120 -3.04 10.04 -13.19
N LEU A 121 -3.33 8.86 -12.65
CA LEU A 121 -2.43 8.11 -11.78
C LEU A 121 -1.10 7.78 -12.47
N GLN A 122 -1.13 7.40 -13.75
CA GLN A 122 0.08 7.14 -14.53
C GLN A 122 0.97 8.40 -14.68
N LYS A 123 0.37 9.57 -14.91
CA LYS A 123 1.11 10.85 -14.97
C LYS A 123 1.70 11.20 -13.61
N VAL A 124 0.94 11.02 -12.53
CA VAL A 124 1.42 11.28 -11.16
C VAL A 124 2.51 10.29 -10.75
N LEU A 125 2.41 9.02 -11.12
CA LEU A 125 3.43 8.00 -10.87
C LEU A 125 4.74 8.34 -11.58
N SER A 126 4.66 8.81 -12.83
CA SER A 126 5.82 9.23 -13.61
C SER A 126 6.51 10.43 -12.94
N TYR A 127 5.73 11.44 -12.56
CA TYR A 127 6.22 12.59 -11.78
C TYR A 127 6.84 12.19 -10.45
N HIS A 128 6.16 11.34 -9.66
CA HIS A 128 6.64 10.85 -8.37
C HIS A 128 8.00 10.15 -8.52
N ARG A 129 8.15 9.30 -9.55
CA ARG A 129 9.43 8.63 -9.86
C ARG A 129 10.54 9.62 -10.23
N GLU A 130 10.22 10.68 -10.96
CA GLU A 130 11.18 11.76 -11.26
C GLU A 130 11.59 12.51 -10.01
N GLN A 131 10.64 12.85 -9.13
CA GLN A 131 10.91 13.52 -7.87
C GLN A 131 11.78 12.65 -6.94
N GLU A 132 11.49 11.35 -6.82
CA GLU A 132 12.34 10.43 -6.05
C GLU A 132 13.75 10.34 -6.64
N LYS A 133 13.91 10.32 -7.98
CA LYS A 133 15.23 10.35 -8.61
C LYS A 133 16.01 11.62 -8.27
N LEU A 134 15.34 12.79 -8.32
CA LEU A 134 15.93 14.07 -7.93
C LEU A 134 16.31 14.06 -6.43
N ASN A 135 15.52 13.38 -5.60
CA ASN A 135 15.80 13.15 -4.19
C ASN A 135 16.76 11.97 -3.93
N GLN A 136 17.66 11.66 -4.87
CA GLN A 136 18.68 10.61 -4.74
C GLN A 136 18.11 9.20 -4.47
N GLY A 137 16.89 8.93 -4.96
CA GLY A 137 16.17 7.69 -4.73
C GLY A 137 15.55 7.55 -3.34
N LYS A 138 15.57 8.61 -2.52
CA LYS A 138 14.93 8.61 -1.19
C LYS A 138 13.41 8.86 -1.32
N PRO A 139 12.59 8.17 -0.51
CA PRO A 139 11.16 8.44 -0.43
C PRO A 139 10.83 9.91 -0.17
N LEU A 140 9.78 10.41 -0.80
CA LEU A 140 9.33 11.81 -0.64
C LEU A 140 8.46 12.02 0.60
N ALA A 141 7.81 10.95 1.07
CA ALA A 141 6.89 10.99 2.20
C ALA A 141 7.09 9.80 3.11
N PHE A 142 6.77 10.02 4.39
CA PHE A 142 6.69 8.97 5.39
C PHE A 142 5.23 8.56 5.60
N ARG A 143 4.92 7.28 5.34
CA ARG A 143 3.56 6.73 5.43
C ARG A 143 3.38 6.05 6.77
N VAL A 144 2.41 6.50 7.56
CA VAL A 144 2.16 6.01 8.92
C VAL A 144 0.72 5.52 9.03
N GLY A 145 0.55 4.25 9.37
CA GLY A 145 -0.77 3.68 9.67
C GLY A 145 -1.08 3.84 11.15
N LEU A 146 -2.29 4.25 11.48
CA LEU A 146 -2.78 4.36 12.85
C LEU A 146 -4.02 3.48 13.02
N SER A 147 -3.96 2.59 14.01
CA SER A 147 -5.10 1.79 14.42
C SER A 147 -5.25 1.78 15.93
N GLY A 148 -6.36 1.24 16.41
CA GLY A 148 -6.69 1.19 17.83
C GLY A 148 -8.21 1.02 18.02
N PRO A 149 -8.64 0.48 19.17
CA PRO A 149 -10.06 0.29 19.43
C PRO A 149 -10.82 1.62 19.44
N PRO A 150 -12.16 1.60 19.25
CA PRO A 150 -13.00 2.76 19.50
C PRO A 150 -12.74 3.33 20.90
N GLY A 151 -12.68 4.65 21.02
CA GLY A 151 -12.40 5.30 22.31
C GLY A 151 -10.92 5.37 22.72
N ALA A 152 -9.99 4.76 21.99
CA ALA A 152 -8.54 4.90 22.24
C ALA A 152 -8.01 6.34 22.07
N GLY A 153 -8.81 7.25 21.50
CA GLY A 153 -8.44 8.66 21.29
C GLY A 153 -7.67 8.91 19.99
N LYS A 154 -7.90 8.10 18.94
CA LYS A 154 -7.22 8.22 17.63
C LYS A 154 -7.38 9.59 16.99
N SER A 155 -8.61 10.10 16.85
CA SER A 155 -8.85 11.41 16.24
C SER A 155 -8.22 12.55 17.03
N THR A 156 -8.31 12.52 18.37
CA THR A 156 -7.63 13.49 19.25
C THR A 156 -6.12 13.43 19.11
N PHE A 157 -5.55 12.21 19.01
CA PHE A 157 -4.13 12.02 18.73
C PHE A 157 -3.74 12.60 17.36
N ILE A 158 -4.48 12.29 16.30
CA ILE A 158 -4.18 12.80 14.95
C ILE A 158 -4.25 14.32 14.92
N GLU A 159 -5.23 14.95 15.58
CA GLU A 159 -5.32 16.41 15.66
C GLU A 159 -4.10 17.00 16.38
N CYS A 160 -3.77 16.52 17.57
CA CYS A 160 -2.62 17.00 18.36
C CYS A 160 -1.29 16.78 17.61
N PHE A 161 -1.06 15.56 17.13
CA PHE A 161 0.15 15.17 16.41
C PHE A 161 0.28 15.88 15.06
N GLY A 162 -0.81 15.97 14.31
CA GLY A 162 -0.87 16.66 13.03
C GLY A 162 -0.55 18.15 13.16
N LYS A 163 -1.07 18.83 14.19
CA LYS A 163 -0.74 20.23 14.48
C LYS A 163 0.72 20.43 14.81
N MET A 164 1.29 19.58 15.67
CA MET A 164 2.72 19.62 15.99
C MET A 164 3.57 19.48 14.71
N LEU A 165 3.18 18.60 13.79
CA LEU A 165 3.87 18.42 12.51
C LEU A 165 3.74 19.64 11.59
N THR A 166 2.54 20.22 11.44
CA THR A 166 2.34 21.40 10.58
C THR A 166 3.01 22.65 11.14
N GLU A 167 3.08 22.80 12.47
CA GLU A 167 3.89 23.83 13.15
C GLU A 167 5.38 23.68 12.81
N ARG A 168 5.86 22.44 12.71
CA ARG A 168 7.21 22.08 12.21
C ARG A 168 7.35 22.10 10.68
N LYS A 169 6.39 22.70 9.96
CA LYS A 169 6.38 22.89 8.49
C LYS A 169 6.25 21.60 7.67
N TYR A 170 5.88 20.48 8.27
CA TYR A 170 5.47 19.30 7.50
C TYR A 170 4.11 19.55 6.82
N LYS A 171 3.92 18.95 5.65
CA LYS A 171 2.63 18.88 4.98
C LYS A 171 2.02 17.52 5.25
N VAL A 172 0.92 17.51 6.01
CA VAL A 172 0.33 16.28 6.56
C VAL A 172 -0.96 15.95 5.83
N SER A 173 -1.09 14.74 5.30
CA SER A 173 -2.38 14.24 4.80
C SER A 173 -2.89 13.13 5.72
N VAL A 174 -4.18 13.18 6.07
CA VAL A 174 -4.88 12.17 6.86
C VAL A 174 -5.92 11.50 5.96
N LEU A 175 -5.79 10.19 5.76
CA LEU A 175 -6.70 9.35 4.99
C LEU A 175 -7.39 8.37 5.93
N ALA A 176 -8.71 8.49 6.10
CA ALA A 176 -9.47 7.56 6.91
C ALA A 176 -9.92 6.34 6.08
N VAL A 177 -9.82 5.15 6.67
CA VAL A 177 -10.18 3.85 6.08
C VAL A 177 -11.21 3.17 7.00
N ASP A 178 -12.45 3.15 6.54
CA ASP A 178 -13.57 2.49 7.23
C ASP A 178 -14.23 1.46 6.32
N PRO A 179 -14.06 0.15 6.56
CA PRO A 179 -14.74 -0.89 5.79
C PRO A 179 -16.26 -0.90 5.99
N SER A 180 -16.74 -0.41 7.14
CA SER A 180 -18.17 -0.37 7.46
C SER A 180 -18.92 0.71 6.66
N SER A 181 -18.19 1.59 5.97
CA SER A 181 -18.77 2.58 5.07
C SER A 181 -19.57 1.95 3.93
N SER A 182 -19.31 0.67 3.60
CA SER A 182 -20.07 -0.10 2.61
C SER A 182 -21.55 -0.21 2.95
N THR A 183 -21.88 -0.23 4.24
CA THR A 183 -23.24 -0.41 4.76
C THR A 183 -23.89 0.92 5.14
N SER A 184 -23.11 1.87 5.64
CA SER A 184 -23.61 3.18 6.09
C SER A 184 -23.66 4.24 4.98
N GLY A 185 -23.09 3.98 3.82
CA GLY A 185 -23.03 4.96 2.74
C GLY A 185 -22.08 6.12 3.07
N GLY A 186 -20.97 5.84 3.76
CA GLY A 186 -19.91 6.82 4.02
C GLY A 186 -20.17 7.86 5.09
N SER A 187 -19.06 8.44 5.56
CA SER A 187 -19.08 9.60 6.44
C SER A 187 -18.63 10.83 5.65
N LEU A 188 -19.59 11.61 5.14
CA LEU A 188 -19.29 12.86 4.41
C LEU A 188 -18.61 13.91 5.31
N LEU A 189 -18.88 13.89 6.62
CA LEU A 189 -18.48 14.95 7.56
C LEU A 189 -17.88 14.42 8.87
N GLY A 190 -18.15 13.18 9.27
CA GLY A 190 -17.92 12.70 10.64
C GLY A 190 -16.46 12.62 11.08
N ASP A 191 -15.52 12.47 10.14
CA ASP A 191 -14.08 12.48 10.48
C ASP A 191 -13.53 13.91 10.54
N LYS A 192 -14.06 14.84 9.73
CA LYS A 192 -13.66 16.25 9.75
C LYS A 192 -14.16 16.98 11.00
N THR A 193 -15.33 16.63 11.53
CA THR A 193 -15.87 17.24 12.75
C THR A 193 -15.12 16.82 14.01
N ARG A 194 -14.35 15.71 13.96
CA ARG A 194 -13.51 15.23 15.08
C ARG A 194 -12.12 15.86 15.11
N MET A 195 -11.69 16.51 14.03
CA MET A 195 -10.38 17.16 13.87
C MET A 195 -10.58 18.61 13.42
N THR A 196 -11.21 19.41 14.28
CA THR A 196 -11.71 20.75 13.95
C THR A 196 -10.59 21.73 13.66
N GLU A 197 -9.49 21.69 14.41
CA GLU A 197 -8.38 22.63 14.23
C GLU A 197 -7.50 22.21 13.04
N LEU A 198 -7.14 20.93 12.97
CA LEU A 198 -6.30 20.42 11.89
C LEU A 198 -6.99 20.54 10.53
N SER A 199 -8.31 20.42 10.46
CA SER A 199 -9.06 20.59 9.21
C SER A 199 -8.99 22.01 8.63
N ARG A 200 -8.72 23.02 9.47
CA ARG A 200 -8.55 24.42 9.08
C ARG A 200 -7.12 24.77 8.69
N ASP A 201 -6.15 23.93 9.06
CA ASP A 201 -4.75 24.12 8.70
C ASP A 201 -4.56 23.95 7.18
N MET A 202 -3.84 24.90 6.56
CA MET A 202 -3.55 24.89 5.13
C MET A 202 -2.44 23.91 4.76
N ASN A 203 -1.60 23.50 5.71
CA ASN A 203 -0.58 22.47 5.55
C ASN A 203 -1.12 21.06 5.81
N ALA A 204 -2.36 20.92 6.30
CA ALA A 204 -3.02 19.64 6.50
C ALA A 204 -4.06 19.35 5.42
N TYR A 205 -4.27 18.09 5.09
CA TYR A 205 -5.37 17.63 4.22
C TYR A 205 -6.04 16.42 4.82
N ILE A 206 -7.35 16.49 5.05
CA ILE A 206 -8.11 15.40 5.67
C ILE A 206 -9.13 14.87 4.66
N ARG A 207 -8.99 13.59 4.30
CA ARG A 207 -9.95 12.83 3.48
C ARG A 207 -10.70 11.82 4.37
N PRO A 208 -12.01 12.01 4.58
CA PRO A 208 -12.86 11.01 5.23
C PRO A 208 -12.90 9.69 4.45
N SER A 209 -13.30 8.60 5.11
CA SER A 209 -13.45 7.30 4.44
C SER A 209 -14.48 7.36 3.29
N PRO A 210 -14.20 6.74 2.13
CA PRO A 210 -15.10 6.75 1.00
C PRO A 210 -16.43 6.06 1.30
N THR A 211 -17.45 6.48 0.55
CA THR A 211 -18.87 6.17 0.78
C THR A 211 -19.30 4.76 0.40
N ARG A 212 -18.55 4.07 -0.47
CA ARG A 212 -18.92 2.76 -1.02
C ARG A 212 -17.68 1.93 -1.35
N GLY A 213 -17.74 0.63 -1.10
CA GLY A 213 -16.73 -0.35 -1.50
C GLY A 213 -16.72 -1.57 -0.60
N THR A 214 -16.27 -2.72 -1.08
CA THR A 214 -15.84 -3.81 -0.20
C THR A 214 -14.52 -3.40 0.48
N LEU A 215 -14.07 -4.13 1.51
CA LEU A 215 -12.74 -3.90 2.10
C LEU A 215 -11.64 -3.82 1.03
N GLY A 216 -11.71 -4.65 -0.02
CA GLY A 216 -10.83 -4.56 -1.20
C GLY A 216 -10.93 -3.19 -1.90
N GLY A 217 -12.14 -2.78 -2.28
CA GLY A 217 -12.35 -1.50 -2.97
C GLY A 217 -11.91 -0.27 -2.17
N VAL A 218 -12.13 -0.24 -0.84
CA VAL A 218 -11.68 0.87 0.03
C VAL A 218 -10.15 0.89 0.13
N THR A 219 -9.52 -0.28 0.23
CA THR A 219 -8.05 -0.38 0.33
C THR A 219 -7.37 -0.09 -1.00
N ARG A 220 -8.00 -0.41 -2.13
CA ARG A 220 -7.57 -0.04 -3.49
C ARG A 220 -7.42 1.48 -3.62
N THR A 221 -8.49 2.22 -3.36
CA THR A 221 -8.51 3.67 -3.58
C THR A 221 -7.61 4.40 -2.59
N THR A 222 -7.35 3.80 -1.42
CA THR A 222 -6.43 4.36 -0.42
C THR A 222 -4.99 4.39 -0.95
N ASN A 223 -4.47 3.32 -1.57
CA ASN A 223 -3.12 3.34 -2.16
C ASN A 223 -2.98 4.40 -3.27
N GLU A 224 -4.02 4.52 -4.11
CA GLU A 224 -4.10 5.54 -5.16
C GLU A 224 -4.15 6.95 -4.55
N ALA A 225 -4.89 7.15 -3.45
CA ALA A 225 -4.94 8.42 -2.72
C ALA A 225 -3.60 8.77 -2.04
N ILE A 226 -2.89 7.80 -1.45
CA ILE A 226 -1.53 7.99 -0.93
C ILE A 226 -0.63 8.55 -2.03
N LEU A 227 -0.62 7.93 -3.21
CA LEU A 227 0.18 8.40 -4.35
C LEU A 227 -0.20 9.83 -4.78
N LEU A 228 -1.49 10.16 -4.81
CA LEU A 228 -1.95 11.51 -5.14
C LEU A 228 -1.52 12.53 -4.07
N CYS A 229 -1.54 12.18 -2.78
CA CYS A 229 -1.05 13.03 -1.70
C CYS A 229 0.46 13.26 -1.81
N GLU A 230 1.25 12.21 -2.06
CA GLU A 230 2.69 12.33 -2.27
C GLU A 230 3.00 13.22 -3.48
N GLY A 231 2.31 13.00 -4.62
CA GLY A 231 2.42 13.86 -5.80
C GLY A 231 2.01 15.32 -5.55
N GLY A 232 1.10 15.54 -4.60
CA GLY A 232 0.68 16.87 -4.14
C GLY A 232 1.65 17.54 -3.16
N GLY A 233 2.78 16.90 -2.85
CA GLY A 233 3.83 17.43 -1.98
C GLY A 233 3.58 17.23 -0.49
N TYR A 234 2.69 16.31 -0.09
CA TYR A 234 2.53 15.92 1.31
C TYR A 234 3.64 14.94 1.69
N ASN A 235 4.41 15.28 2.73
CA ASN A 235 5.59 14.53 3.15
C ASN A 235 5.34 13.66 4.40
N VAL A 236 4.16 13.79 5.03
CA VAL A 236 3.68 12.84 6.04
C VAL A 236 2.27 12.41 5.65
N VAL A 237 2.08 11.11 5.43
CA VAL A 237 0.78 10.53 5.08
C VAL A 237 0.31 9.63 6.21
N LEU A 238 -0.68 10.08 6.96
CA LEU A 238 -1.35 9.32 8.02
C LEU A 238 -2.54 8.56 7.44
N VAL A 239 -2.60 7.25 7.70
CA VAL A 239 -3.70 6.38 7.28
C VAL A 239 -4.38 5.82 8.54
N GLU A 240 -5.58 6.30 8.86
CA GLU A 240 -6.32 5.87 10.06
C GLU A 240 -7.31 4.75 9.71
N THR A 241 -7.41 3.72 10.55
CA THR A 241 -8.55 2.78 10.51
C THR A 241 -9.57 3.08 11.60
N VAL A 242 -10.87 2.91 11.34
CA VAL A 242 -11.93 3.14 12.34
C VAL A 242 -11.96 2.10 13.48
N GLY A 243 -11.23 0.98 13.35
CA GLY A 243 -10.82 0.14 14.50
C GLY A 243 -11.75 -1.03 14.85
N VAL A 244 -12.46 -1.60 13.87
CA VAL A 244 -13.20 -2.85 14.01
C VAL A 244 -13.09 -3.68 12.72
N GLY A 245 -12.13 -4.61 12.62
CA GLY A 245 -12.19 -5.58 11.52
C GLY A 245 -10.90 -6.30 11.14
N GLN A 246 -10.71 -6.39 9.83
CA GLN A 246 -9.54 -6.90 9.10
C GLN A 246 -8.82 -5.76 8.33
N SER A 247 -9.30 -4.52 8.44
CA SER A 247 -8.71 -3.36 7.76
C SER A 247 -7.34 -2.99 8.30
N GLU A 248 -7.04 -3.40 9.52
CA GLU A 248 -5.77 -3.13 10.19
C GLU A 248 -4.61 -3.82 9.48
N PHE A 249 -4.81 -5.06 9.00
CA PHE A 249 -3.83 -5.75 8.16
C PHE A 249 -3.63 -5.04 6.82
N ALA A 250 -4.73 -4.63 6.18
CA ALA A 250 -4.64 -3.91 4.91
C ALA A 250 -3.91 -2.57 5.06
N VAL A 251 -4.15 -1.83 6.15
CA VAL A 251 -3.43 -0.57 6.43
C VAL A 251 -1.95 -0.84 6.73
N ALA A 252 -1.62 -1.88 7.49
CA ALA A 252 -0.22 -2.26 7.70
C ALA A 252 0.52 -2.57 6.39
N ASP A 253 -0.19 -3.10 5.39
CA ASP A 253 0.32 -3.43 4.05
C ASP A 253 0.34 -2.26 3.05
N MET A 254 0.03 -1.02 3.47
CA MET A 254 0.17 0.19 2.62
C MET A 254 1.08 1.28 3.21
N VAL A 255 1.52 1.12 4.46
CA VAL A 255 2.30 2.13 5.20
C VAL A 255 3.73 1.67 5.52
N ASP A 256 4.62 2.60 5.81
CA ASP A 256 6.00 2.31 6.21
C ASP A 256 6.06 1.88 7.67
N MET A 257 5.35 2.61 8.54
CA MET A 257 5.27 2.35 9.98
C MET A 257 3.82 2.14 10.41
N PHE A 258 3.54 1.08 11.16
CA PHE A 258 2.22 0.83 11.73
C PHE A 258 2.20 1.08 13.24
N ILE A 259 1.31 1.96 13.68
CA ILE A 259 1.16 2.40 15.06
C ILE A 259 -0.16 1.90 15.63
N LEU A 260 -0.09 1.24 16.78
CA LEU A 260 -1.25 0.79 17.53
C LEU A 260 -1.47 1.68 18.75
N LEU A 261 -2.58 2.42 18.77
CA LEU A 261 -2.99 3.30 19.85
C LEU A 261 -3.94 2.57 20.80
N LEU A 262 -3.58 2.46 22.07
CA LEU A 262 -4.33 1.72 23.08
C LEU A 262 -4.71 2.60 24.27
N PRO A 263 -5.89 2.43 24.87
CA PRO A 263 -6.23 3.09 26.13
C PRO A 263 -5.50 2.44 27.33
N PRO A 264 -5.42 3.12 28.49
CA PRO A 264 -4.77 2.60 29.69
C PRO A 264 -5.73 1.78 30.58
N ALA A 265 -7.04 1.87 30.32
CA ALA A 265 -8.09 1.15 31.04
C ALA A 265 -8.64 0.04 30.14
N GLY A 266 -8.11 -1.16 30.30
CA GLY A 266 -8.46 -2.34 29.50
C GLY A 266 -7.99 -3.61 30.20
N GLY A 267 -8.49 -3.86 31.41
CA GLY A 267 -8.05 -4.95 32.30
C GLY A 267 -8.16 -6.37 31.72
N ASP A 268 -8.95 -6.55 30.64
CA ASP A 268 -9.07 -7.81 29.88
C ASP A 268 -8.74 -7.63 28.37
N GLU A 269 -8.25 -6.46 27.96
CA GLU A 269 -8.08 -6.14 26.53
C GLU A 269 -6.87 -6.81 25.88
N LEU A 270 -5.92 -7.37 26.64
CA LEU A 270 -4.86 -8.18 26.04
C LEU A 270 -5.44 -9.43 25.34
N GLN A 271 -6.61 -9.92 25.78
CA GLN A 271 -7.36 -10.99 25.11
C GLN A 271 -8.25 -10.45 23.97
N GLY A 272 -8.73 -9.20 24.07
CA GLY A 272 -9.59 -8.55 23.06
C GLY A 272 -8.83 -7.94 21.86
N ILE A 273 -7.58 -7.51 22.06
CA ILE A 273 -6.70 -7.07 20.99
C ILE A 273 -6.15 -8.33 20.34
N LYS A 274 -6.80 -8.72 19.24
CA LYS A 274 -6.49 -9.91 18.44
C LYS A 274 -4.97 -10.08 18.35
N ARG A 275 -4.46 -11.21 18.82
CA ARG A 275 -3.04 -11.64 18.74
C ARG A 275 -2.32 -11.16 17.46
N GLY A 276 -3.01 -11.17 16.32
CA GLY A 276 -2.46 -10.77 15.03
C GLY A 276 -2.19 -9.26 14.81
N ILE A 277 -2.89 -8.32 15.45
CA ILE A 277 -2.65 -6.88 15.17
C ILE A 277 -1.40 -6.35 15.88
N ILE A 278 -1.14 -6.83 17.10
CA ILE A 278 0.06 -6.47 17.88
C ILE A 278 1.31 -6.95 17.13
N GLU A 279 1.24 -8.11 16.47
CA GLU A 279 2.33 -8.63 15.66
C GLU A 279 2.72 -7.70 14.52
N MET A 280 1.78 -6.89 14.00
CA MET A 280 2.01 -5.93 12.92
C MET A 280 2.49 -4.56 13.41
N ALA A 281 2.42 -4.27 14.71
CA ALA A 281 2.78 -2.97 15.28
C ALA A 281 4.31 -2.74 15.28
N ASP A 282 4.73 -1.62 14.70
CA ASP A 282 6.10 -1.10 14.79
C ASP A 282 6.27 -0.22 16.03
N LEU A 283 5.18 0.37 16.52
CA LEU A 283 5.12 1.13 17.77
C LEU A 283 3.72 0.98 18.39
N VAL A 284 3.68 0.77 19.70
CA VAL A 284 2.45 0.75 20.51
C VAL A 284 2.44 1.99 21.39
N ALA A 285 1.40 2.80 21.29
CA ALA A 285 1.24 4.01 22.08
C ALA A 285 0.06 3.84 23.05
N ILE A 286 0.35 3.80 24.34
CA ILE A 286 -0.66 3.81 25.41
C ILE A 286 -1.08 5.26 25.64
N ASN A 287 -2.22 5.64 25.06
CA ASN A 287 -2.76 6.98 25.13
C ASN A 287 -3.48 7.24 26.47
N LYS A 288 -3.93 8.49 26.68
CA LYS A 288 -4.62 8.95 27.89
C LYS A 288 -3.81 8.72 29.18
N ALA A 289 -2.48 8.75 29.07
CA ALA A 289 -1.59 8.63 30.22
C ALA A 289 -1.51 9.96 30.99
N ASP A 290 -2.65 10.44 31.48
CA ASP A 290 -2.80 11.71 32.21
C ASP A 290 -3.68 11.52 33.46
N GLY A 291 -3.45 12.38 34.48
CA GLY A 291 -4.16 12.31 35.76
C GLY A 291 -4.09 10.95 36.43
N ASP A 292 -5.23 10.44 36.86
CA ASP A 292 -5.36 9.13 37.55
C ASP A 292 -5.02 7.94 36.65
N LEU A 293 -4.95 8.13 35.33
CA LEU A 293 -4.66 7.09 34.36
C LEU A 293 -3.15 6.89 34.10
N VAL A 294 -2.28 7.72 34.68
CA VAL A 294 -0.81 7.57 34.54
C VAL A 294 -0.34 6.22 35.09
N VAL A 295 -0.83 5.80 36.25
CA VAL A 295 -0.43 4.53 36.89
C VAL A 295 -0.94 3.31 36.09
N PRO A 296 -2.22 3.23 35.71
CA PRO A 296 -2.71 2.21 34.77
C PRO A 296 -1.92 2.17 33.45
N ALA A 297 -1.63 3.33 32.85
CA ALA A 297 -0.87 3.40 31.60
C ALA A 297 0.54 2.80 31.74
N ARG A 298 1.22 3.03 32.87
CA ARG A 298 2.54 2.43 33.17
C ARG A 298 2.46 0.91 33.29
N ARG A 299 1.43 0.39 33.95
CA ARG A 299 1.20 -1.04 34.07
C ARG A 299 0.99 -1.69 32.70
N ILE A 300 0.05 -1.15 31.91
CA ILE A 300 -0.23 -1.65 30.56
C ILE A 300 1.00 -1.57 29.66
N GLN A 301 1.77 -0.47 29.73
CA GLN A 301 3.04 -0.35 29.01
C GLN A 301 3.99 -1.52 29.35
N ALA A 302 4.16 -1.87 30.64
CA ALA A 302 5.02 -2.96 31.05
C ALA A 302 4.54 -4.33 30.55
N GLU A 303 3.23 -4.56 30.54
CA GLU A 303 2.60 -5.77 30.00
C GLU A 303 2.89 -5.92 28.50
N TYR A 304 2.67 -4.86 27.70
CA TYR A 304 2.98 -4.88 26.26
C TYR A 304 4.47 -4.99 25.95
N VAL A 305 5.33 -4.34 26.73
CA VAL A 305 6.80 -4.50 26.59
C VAL A 305 7.20 -5.96 26.81
N SER A 306 6.57 -6.63 27.78
CA SER A 306 6.84 -8.03 28.08
C SER A 306 6.31 -8.95 26.97
N ALA A 307 5.10 -8.71 26.48
CA ALA A 307 4.49 -9.48 25.38
C ALA A 307 5.30 -9.37 24.08
N LEU A 308 5.71 -8.15 23.69
CA LEU A 308 6.46 -7.91 22.45
C LEU A 308 7.85 -8.57 22.46
N LYS A 309 8.45 -8.83 23.63
CA LYS A 309 9.71 -9.59 23.74
C LYS A 309 9.57 -11.05 23.34
N LEU A 310 8.36 -11.62 23.46
CA LEU A 310 8.08 -13.00 23.11
C LEU A 310 7.77 -13.19 21.62
N LEU A 311 7.46 -12.11 20.91
CA LEU A 311 7.16 -12.15 19.48
C LEU A 311 8.43 -12.24 18.64
N ARG A 312 8.31 -12.94 17.50
CA ARG A 312 9.37 -12.99 16.51
C ARG A 312 9.58 -11.60 15.90
N ARG A 313 10.84 -11.18 15.77
CA ARG A 313 11.18 -9.91 15.11
C ARG A 313 10.83 -9.94 13.62
N ARG A 314 10.12 -8.90 13.16
CA ARG A 314 9.83 -8.65 11.74
C ARG A 314 10.99 -7.96 10.99
N SER A 315 11.73 -7.11 11.69
CA SER A 315 12.89 -6.37 11.18
C SER A 315 14.17 -6.81 11.87
N LYS A 316 15.30 -6.74 11.17
CA LYS A 316 16.62 -6.95 11.79
C LYS A 316 17.09 -5.72 12.56
N VAL A 317 16.67 -4.54 12.12
CA VAL A 317 17.14 -3.25 12.62
C VAL A 317 16.16 -2.59 13.60
N TRP A 318 14.87 -2.94 13.55
CA TRP A 318 13.87 -2.37 14.44
C TRP A 318 13.27 -3.40 15.41
N ARG A 319 13.10 -2.98 16.66
CA ARG A 319 12.29 -3.68 17.66
C ARG A 319 11.11 -2.80 18.02
N PRO A 320 9.88 -3.33 17.98
CA PRO A 320 8.70 -2.58 18.39
C PRO A 320 8.87 -1.92 19.76
N LYS A 321 8.45 -0.66 19.85
CA LYS A 321 8.54 0.15 21.07
C LYS A 321 7.16 0.33 21.68
N VAL A 322 7.10 0.43 23.00
CA VAL A 322 5.85 0.79 23.72
C VAL A 322 6.08 2.10 24.44
N MET A 323 5.27 3.10 24.12
CA MET A 323 5.34 4.44 24.68
C MET A 323 4.04 4.78 25.37
N ARG A 324 4.08 5.74 26.30
CA ARG A 324 2.90 6.36 26.88
C ARG A 324 2.79 7.77 26.34
N ILE A 325 1.57 8.18 26.01
CA ILE A 325 1.28 9.53 25.53
C ILE A 325 -0.02 10.03 26.12
N SER A 326 -0.22 11.33 26.10
CA SER A 326 -1.52 11.95 26.33
C SER A 326 -1.80 12.95 25.21
N ALA A 327 -2.65 12.56 24.26
CA ALA A 327 -3.09 13.47 23.21
C ALA A 327 -3.84 14.71 23.75
N LYS A 328 -4.40 14.62 24.96
CA LYS A 328 -5.12 15.72 25.61
C LYS A 328 -4.16 16.80 26.14
N THR A 329 -3.04 16.39 26.72
CA THR A 329 -2.06 17.31 27.32
C THR A 329 -0.87 17.60 26.40
N GLY A 330 -0.66 16.78 25.37
CA GLY A 330 0.52 16.82 24.49
C GLY A 330 1.71 16.01 25.01
N GLU A 331 1.63 15.43 26.22
CA GLU A 331 2.75 14.68 26.81
C GLU A 331 3.13 13.47 25.94
N GLY A 332 4.44 13.32 25.69
CA GLY A 332 5.02 12.19 24.94
C GLY A 332 4.82 12.24 23.43
N ILE A 333 4.10 13.22 22.87
CA ILE A 333 3.84 13.33 21.42
C ILE A 333 5.12 13.67 20.65
N SER A 334 5.95 14.59 21.16
CA SER A 334 7.25 14.91 20.53
C SER A 334 8.20 13.71 20.59
N ASP A 335 8.34 13.07 21.76
CA ASP A 335 9.20 11.91 21.92
C ASP A 335 8.78 10.76 21.00
N MET A 336 7.47 10.58 20.81
CA MET A 336 6.93 9.61 19.88
C MET A 336 7.34 9.93 18.44
N TRP A 337 7.28 11.20 18.02
CA TRP A 337 7.78 11.60 16.71
C TRP A 337 9.26 11.29 16.53
N ASP A 338 10.10 11.58 17.53
CA ASP A 338 11.53 11.30 17.46
C ASP A 338 11.80 9.80 17.27
N LYS A 339 11.01 8.93 17.94
CA LYS A 339 11.07 7.47 17.73
C LYS A 339 10.57 7.04 16.36
N MET A 340 9.58 7.73 15.80
CA MET A 340 9.10 7.48 14.44
C MET A 340 10.15 7.89 13.38
N THR A 341 10.85 9.00 13.59
CA THR A 341 11.98 9.41 12.74
C THR A 341 13.16 8.44 12.87
N GLU A 342 13.50 7.99 14.08
CA GLU A 342 14.51 6.93 14.30
C GLU A 342 14.16 5.65 13.52
N PHE A 343 12.90 5.20 13.58
CA PHE A 343 12.42 4.06 12.79
C PHE A 343 12.64 4.30 11.29
N HIS A 344 12.18 5.45 10.78
CA HIS A 344 12.27 5.78 9.36
C HIS A 344 13.73 5.73 8.87
N ASP A 345 14.66 6.34 9.61
CA ASP A 345 16.06 6.44 9.23
C ASP A 345 16.79 5.09 9.28
N LEU A 346 16.51 4.26 10.31
CA LEU A 346 17.06 2.91 10.41
C LEU A 346 16.54 2.01 9.28
N MET A 347 15.25 2.08 8.98
CA MET A 347 14.62 1.28 7.92
C MET A 347 15.08 1.73 6.53
N LEU A 348 15.32 3.02 6.33
CA LEU A 348 15.86 3.55 5.08
C LEU A 348 17.33 3.14 4.90
N THR A 349 18.17 3.34 5.92
CA THR A 349 19.61 3.03 5.87
C THR A 349 19.88 1.53 5.68
N SER A 350 19.06 0.68 6.29
CA SER A 350 19.14 -0.78 6.10
C SER A 350 18.60 -1.28 4.77
N GLY A 351 17.89 -0.43 4.01
CA GLY A 351 17.17 -0.79 2.80
C GLY A 351 15.87 -1.58 3.02
N GLU A 352 15.50 -1.87 4.29
CA GLU A 352 14.28 -2.61 4.61
C GLU A 352 13.00 -1.82 4.23
N LEU A 353 13.02 -0.48 4.29
CA LEU A 353 11.88 0.37 3.91
C LEU A 353 11.54 0.22 2.43
N ILE A 354 12.54 0.35 1.54
CA ILE A 354 12.35 0.21 0.10
C ILE A 354 11.93 -1.22 -0.26
N ALA A 355 12.52 -2.22 0.39
CA ALA A 355 12.11 -3.61 0.21
C ALA A 355 10.64 -3.84 0.65
N LYS A 356 10.20 -3.20 1.75
CA LYS A 356 8.81 -3.23 2.21
C LYS A 356 7.88 -2.63 1.16
N ARG A 357 8.15 -1.40 0.70
CA ARG A 357 7.33 -0.73 -0.34
C ARG A 357 7.22 -1.54 -1.63
N ARG A 358 8.30 -2.17 -2.09
CA ARG A 358 8.27 -3.05 -3.27
C ARG A 358 7.37 -4.28 -3.08
N ARG A 359 7.36 -4.88 -1.88
CA ARG A 359 6.43 -5.99 -1.57
C ARG A 359 4.99 -5.50 -1.56
N GLN A 360 4.72 -4.37 -0.91
CA GLN A 360 3.39 -3.75 -0.85
C GLN A 360 2.86 -3.41 -2.25
N GLN A 361 3.70 -2.87 -3.14
CA GLN A 361 3.35 -2.61 -4.54
C GLN A 361 2.92 -3.89 -5.28
N LYS A 362 3.60 -5.02 -5.05
CA LYS A 362 3.20 -6.31 -5.65
C LYS A 362 1.86 -6.78 -5.12
N VAL A 363 1.64 -6.69 -3.80
CA VAL A 363 0.36 -7.05 -3.17
C VAL A 363 -0.76 -6.18 -3.75
N TRP A 364 -0.54 -4.87 -3.83
CA TRP A 364 -1.49 -3.93 -4.40
C TRP A 364 -1.84 -4.26 -5.86
N MET A 365 -0.84 -4.52 -6.71
CA MET A 365 -1.05 -4.93 -8.11
C MET A 365 -1.91 -6.20 -8.21
N TRP A 366 -1.61 -7.23 -7.42
CA TRP A 366 -2.38 -8.48 -7.44
C TRP A 366 -3.81 -8.30 -6.93
N ASN A 367 -4.02 -7.45 -5.93
CA ASN A 367 -5.36 -7.10 -5.45
C ASN A 367 -6.18 -6.41 -6.56
N LEU A 368 -5.57 -5.46 -7.30
CA LEU A 368 -6.20 -4.82 -8.44
C LEU A 368 -6.60 -5.82 -9.53
N ILE A 369 -5.70 -6.77 -9.85
CA ILE A 369 -5.97 -7.82 -10.83
C ILE A 369 -7.15 -8.68 -10.39
N GLN A 370 -7.14 -9.15 -9.13
CA GLN A 370 -8.21 -9.98 -8.59
C GLN A 370 -9.57 -9.27 -8.62
N GLU A 371 -9.63 -8.00 -8.22
CA GLU A 371 -10.85 -7.20 -8.25
C GLU A 371 -11.38 -7.00 -9.68
N ASN A 372 -10.50 -6.59 -10.60
CA ASN A 372 -10.90 -6.35 -11.99
C ASN A 372 -11.32 -7.65 -12.68
N MET A 373 -10.66 -8.77 -12.40
CA MET A 373 -11.08 -10.08 -12.92
C MET A 373 -12.47 -10.47 -12.41
N LEU A 374 -12.76 -10.26 -11.12
CA LEU A 374 -14.09 -10.54 -10.57
C LEU A 374 -15.17 -9.61 -11.16
N GLU A 375 -14.85 -8.33 -11.37
CA GLU A 375 -15.75 -7.37 -12.04
C GLU A 375 -16.07 -7.83 -13.46
N HIS A 376 -15.04 -8.16 -14.26
CA HIS A 376 -15.21 -8.66 -15.62
C HIS A 376 -15.99 -9.98 -15.65
N PHE A 377 -15.64 -10.93 -14.79
CA PHE A 377 -16.30 -12.23 -14.68
C PHE A 377 -17.80 -12.10 -14.39
N ARG A 378 -18.18 -11.28 -13.41
CA ARG A 378 -19.60 -11.05 -13.06
C ARG A 378 -20.37 -10.28 -14.13
N SER A 379 -19.70 -9.42 -14.89
CA SER A 379 -20.33 -8.64 -15.96
C SER A 379 -20.50 -9.43 -17.27
N HIS A 380 -19.81 -10.56 -17.42
CA HIS A 380 -19.87 -11.39 -18.63
C HIS A 380 -21.27 -11.97 -18.81
N LEU A 381 -21.89 -11.76 -19.98
CA LEU A 381 -23.29 -12.12 -20.25
C LEU A 381 -23.59 -13.59 -19.90
N ALA A 382 -22.80 -14.53 -20.41
CA ALA A 382 -22.99 -15.97 -20.16
C ALA A 382 -22.86 -16.38 -18.68
N VAL A 383 -22.12 -15.60 -17.88
CA VAL A 383 -21.97 -15.82 -16.43
C VAL A 383 -23.15 -15.20 -15.70
N LYS A 384 -23.43 -13.92 -16.01
CA LYS A 384 -24.51 -13.13 -15.41
C LYS A 384 -25.86 -13.83 -15.50
N ASP A 385 -26.16 -14.44 -16.65
CA ASP A 385 -27.43 -15.14 -16.87
C ASP A 385 -27.54 -16.45 -16.05
N LYS A 386 -26.42 -17.09 -15.73
CA LYS A 386 -26.38 -18.36 -14.98
C LYS A 386 -26.30 -18.18 -13.46
N ILE A 387 -25.87 -17.02 -12.96
CA ILE A 387 -25.69 -16.76 -11.52
C ILE A 387 -26.97 -17.06 -10.72
N PRO A 388 -28.15 -16.48 -11.03
CA PRO A 388 -29.33 -16.64 -10.18
C PRO A 388 -29.75 -18.11 -9.98
N LEU A 389 -29.74 -18.88 -11.07
CA LEU A 389 -30.09 -20.30 -11.06
C LEU A 389 -29.08 -21.14 -10.25
N LEU A 390 -27.79 -20.84 -10.38
CA LEU A 390 -26.76 -21.60 -9.66
C LEU A 390 -26.71 -21.23 -8.17
N GLU A 391 -26.98 -19.98 -7.82
CA GLU A 391 -27.13 -19.56 -6.41
C GLU A 391 -28.31 -20.27 -5.75
N GLU A 392 -29.46 -20.36 -6.41
CA GLU A 392 -30.64 -21.10 -5.91
C GLU A 392 -30.33 -22.60 -5.69
N LYS A 393 -29.63 -23.24 -6.64
CA LYS A 393 -29.20 -24.64 -6.52
C LYS A 393 -28.21 -24.87 -5.37
N VAL A 394 -27.35 -23.89 -5.08
CA VAL A 394 -26.44 -23.95 -3.93
C VAL A 394 -27.20 -23.78 -2.63
N LEU A 395 -28.11 -22.79 -2.54
CA LEU A 395 -28.90 -22.53 -1.34
C LEU A 395 -29.87 -23.66 -0.98
N SER A 396 -30.40 -24.36 -1.99
CA SER A 396 -31.24 -25.55 -1.81
C SER A 396 -30.46 -26.84 -1.55
N GLY A 397 -29.12 -26.80 -1.58
CA GLY A 397 -28.26 -27.97 -1.36
C GLY A 397 -28.21 -28.95 -2.53
N VAL A 398 -28.81 -28.62 -3.68
CA VAL A 398 -28.78 -29.44 -4.92
C VAL A 398 -27.38 -29.46 -5.54
N LEU A 399 -26.60 -28.40 -5.34
CA LEU A 399 -25.27 -28.24 -5.92
C LEU A 399 -24.27 -27.71 -4.89
N SER A 400 -23.04 -28.22 -4.90
CA SER A 400 -22.00 -27.70 -4.01
C SER A 400 -21.45 -26.35 -4.52
N PRO A 401 -20.99 -25.44 -3.64
CA PRO A 401 -20.40 -24.17 -4.06
C PRO A 401 -19.22 -24.34 -5.04
N GLY A 402 -18.40 -25.37 -4.85
CA GLY A 402 -17.27 -25.68 -5.73
C GLY A 402 -17.72 -26.03 -7.14
N LEU A 403 -18.72 -26.90 -7.28
CA LEU A 403 -19.25 -27.29 -8.59
C LEU A 403 -19.96 -26.10 -9.28
N ALA A 404 -20.64 -25.23 -8.52
CA ALA A 404 -21.26 -24.02 -9.07
C ALA A 404 -20.20 -23.08 -9.66
N ALA A 405 -19.09 -22.89 -8.94
CA ALA A 405 -17.96 -22.11 -9.41
C ALA A 405 -17.37 -22.69 -10.70
N ASP A 406 -17.16 -24.00 -10.78
CA ASP A 406 -16.66 -24.67 -12.00
C ASP A 406 -17.60 -24.48 -13.20
N LEU A 407 -18.92 -24.56 -12.99
CA LEU A 407 -19.91 -24.32 -14.03
C LEU A 407 -19.91 -22.86 -14.53
N LEU A 408 -19.78 -21.89 -13.62
CA LEU A 408 -19.66 -20.47 -13.98
C LEU A 408 -18.33 -20.19 -14.70
N LEU A 409 -17.22 -20.79 -14.25
CA LEU A 409 -15.91 -20.69 -14.90
C LEU A 409 -15.94 -21.29 -16.31
N LYS A 410 -16.62 -22.42 -16.49
CA LYS A 410 -16.83 -23.02 -17.81
C LYS A 410 -17.65 -22.10 -18.72
N ALA A 411 -18.75 -21.54 -18.21
CA ALA A 411 -19.57 -20.59 -18.97
C ALA A 411 -18.81 -19.32 -19.37
N PHE A 412 -17.88 -18.86 -18.53
CA PHE A 412 -16.97 -17.75 -18.86
C PHE A 412 -15.98 -18.13 -19.96
N LYS A 413 -15.38 -19.33 -19.90
CA LYS A 413 -14.43 -19.81 -20.91
C LYS A 413 -15.07 -20.06 -22.26
N ASP A 414 -16.26 -20.64 -22.28
CA ASP A 414 -16.97 -21.01 -23.52
C ASP A 414 -17.54 -19.78 -24.26
N GLY A 415 -17.60 -18.62 -23.58
CA GLY A 415 -18.06 -17.35 -24.16
C GLY A 415 -16.95 -16.33 -24.46
N LEU A 416 -15.69 -16.68 -24.18
CA LEU A 416 -14.49 -15.98 -24.67
C LEU A 416 -14.21 -16.39 -26.12
#